data_AF-A0A4S3LP86-F1
#
_entry.id   AF-A0A4S3LP86-F1
#
_cell.length_a   1.000
_cell.length_b   1.000
_cell.length_c   1.000
_cell.angle_alpha   90.00
_cell.angle_beta   90.00
_cell.angle_gamma   90.00
#
_symmetry.space_group_name_H-M   'P 1'
#
loop_
_entity.id
_entity.type
_entity.pdbx_description
1 polymer ?
#
loop_
_entity_poly.entity_id
_entity_poly.type
_entity_poly.pdbx_seq_one_letter_code
_entity_poly.pdbx_strand_id
1 'polypeptide(L)'
;MINTDPTSAGFNSYASVNDLTQFAASRGYDVPADNDECAKLLFQALDYLNGLNWMGARADPNQPLAWPRMGVYIDGERLPHDVIPGQLIQAQCRLAVEAQDGLLDGSFTKGITTETAGKVSVQFADDASGELYFPWLDGLLRGLLSVAINTFAERA
;
A
#
# COMPACT_ATOMS: atom_id res chain seq x y z
N MET A 1 2.53 -12.51 -14.86
CA MET A 1 1.90 -13.40 -13.86
C MET A 1 2.27 -12.92 -12.47
N ILE A 2 1.28 -12.79 -11.59
CA ILE A 2 1.49 -12.42 -10.19
C ILE A 2 1.99 -13.63 -9.41
N ASN A 3 3.00 -13.43 -8.57
CA ASN A 3 3.49 -14.40 -7.61
C ASN A 3 3.55 -13.75 -6.23
N THR A 4 2.77 -14.30 -5.31
CA THR A 4 2.63 -13.85 -3.91
C THR A 4 3.40 -14.71 -2.92
N ASP A 5 4.18 -15.67 -3.39
CA ASP A 5 5.00 -16.54 -2.53
C ASP A 5 6.30 -15.80 -2.14
N PRO A 6 6.49 -15.42 -0.87
CA PRO A 6 7.67 -14.69 -0.42
C PRO A 6 8.96 -15.51 -0.53
N THR A 7 8.87 -16.84 -0.60
CA THR A 7 10.02 -17.74 -0.72
C THR A 7 10.45 -17.98 -2.17
N SER A 8 9.62 -17.57 -3.13
CA SER A 8 9.89 -17.71 -4.56
C SER A 8 10.75 -16.56 -5.09
N ALA A 9 11.74 -16.87 -5.92
CA ALA A 9 12.50 -15.85 -6.65
C ALA A 9 11.64 -14.99 -7.60
N GLY A 10 10.44 -15.47 -7.94
CA GLY A 10 9.46 -14.73 -8.74
C GLY A 10 8.56 -13.78 -7.96
N PHE A 11 8.75 -13.63 -6.64
CA PHE A 11 7.91 -12.80 -5.77
C PHE A 11 7.84 -11.35 -6.26
N ASN A 12 6.65 -10.93 -6.68
CA ASN A 12 6.45 -9.65 -7.35
C ASN A 12 5.18 -8.91 -6.92
N SER A 13 4.41 -9.42 -5.97
CA SER A 13 3.21 -8.77 -5.43
C SER A 13 2.90 -9.34 -4.06
N TYR A 14 2.25 -8.56 -3.18
CA TYR A 14 1.79 -9.06 -1.89
C TYR A 14 0.39 -9.69 -1.97
N ALA A 15 -0.48 -9.12 -2.82
CA ALA A 15 -1.83 -9.61 -3.06
C ALA A 15 -1.96 -10.28 -4.44
N SER A 16 -2.81 -11.31 -4.52
CA SER A 16 -3.15 -11.98 -5.76
C SER A 16 -4.39 -11.33 -6.41
N VAL A 17 -4.64 -11.65 -7.69
CA VAL A 17 -5.87 -11.22 -8.37
C VAL A 17 -7.11 -11.73 -7.63
N ASN A 18 -7.06 -12.95 -7.08
CA ASN A 18 -8.16 -13.50 -6.30
C ASN A 18 -8.43 -12.69 -5.02
N ASP A 19 -7.39 -12.26 -4.31
CA ASP A 19 -7.54 -11.42 -3.11
C ASP A 19 -8.19 -10.07 -3.47
N LEU A 20 -7.77 -9.47 -4.59
CA LEU A 20 -8.36 -8.24 -5.10
C LEU A 20 -9.86 -8.44 -5.40
N THR A 21 -10.23 -9.49 -6.12
CA THR A 21 -11.63 -9.78 -6.46
C THR A 21 -12.48 -10.04 -5.21
N GLN A 22 -11.96 -10.81 -4.24
CA GLN A 22 -12.67 -11.06 -2.98
C GLN A 22 -12.85 -9.78 -2.16
N PHE A 23 -11.81 -8.95 -2.10
CA PHE A 23 -11.84 -7.67 -1.41
C PHE A 23 -12.84 -6.71 -2.05
N ALA A 24 -12.83 -6.63 -3.38
CA ALA A 24 -13.77 -5.82 -4.15
C ALA A 24 -15.21 -6.28 -3.93
N ALA A 25 -15.47 -7.57 -4.06
CA ALA A 25 -16.80 -8.15 -3.84
C ALA A 25 -17.31 -7.90 -2.40
N SER A 26 -16.43 -8.00 -1.40
CA SER A 26 -16.79 -7.78 0.01
C SER A 26 -17.15 -6.33 0.34
N ARG A 27 -16.64 -5.37 -0.43
CA ARG A 27 -16.87 -3.94 -0.23
C ARG A 27 -17.76 -3.29 -1.29
N GLY A 28 -18.19 -4.06 -2.28
CA GLY A 28 -19.02 -3.57 -3.39
C GLY A 28 -18.25 -2.71 -4.38
N TYR A 29 -16.94 -2.90 -4.51
CA TYR A 29 -16.16 -2.28 -5.59
C TYR A 29 -16.27 -3.12 -6.86
N ASP A 30 -16.35 -2.44 -8.00
CA ASP A 30 -16.20 -3.07 -9.31
C ASP A 30 -14.71 -3.12 -9.63
N VAL A 31 -14.21 -4.29 -10.04
CA VAL A 31 -12.82 -4.47 -10.49
C VAL A 31 -12.83 -5.15 -11.85
N PRO A 32 -11.80 -4.94 -12.69
CA PRO A 32 -11.76 -5.52 -14.02
C PRO A 32 -11.90 -7.04 -13.96
N ALA A 33 -12.73 -7.62 -14.82
CA ALA A 33 -12.79 -9.08 -14.97
C ALA A 33 -11.51 -9.66 -15.62
N ASP A 34 -10.69 -8.80 -16.20
CA ASP A 34 -9.43 -9.15 -16.83
C ASP A 34 -8.31 -9.27 -15.78
N ASN A 35 -7.71 -10.46 -15.72
CA ASN A 35 -6.65 -10.76 -14.76
C ASN A 35 -5.35 -9.97 -15.03
N ASP A 36 -5.05 -9.64 -16.29
CA ASP A 36 -3.88 -8.87 -16.67
C ASP A 36 -4.05 -7.39 -16.29
N GLU A 37 -5.26 -6.82 -16.46
CA GLU A 37 -5.59 -5.49 -15.95
C GLU A 37 -5.50 -5.44 -14.42
N CYS A 38 -6.10 -6.41 -13.71
CA CYS A 38 -5.96 -6.51 -12.25
C CYS A 38 -4.50 -6.59 -11.81
N ALA A 39 -3.66 -7.33 -12.55
CA ALA A 39 -2.24 -7.41 -12.26
C ALA A 39 -1.54 -6.06 -12.41
N LYS A 40 -1.84 -5.29 -13.46
CA LYS A 40 -1.28 -3.93 -13.65
C LYS A 40 -1.64 -3.01 -12.48
N LEU A 41 -2.91 -3.02 -12.05
CA LEU A 41 -3.38 -2.21 -10.92
C LEU A 41 -2.66 -2.59 -9.62
N LEU A 42 -2.47 -3.90 -9.39
CA LEU A 42 -1.71 -4.40 -8.24
C LEU A 42 -0.24 -3.99 -8.30
N PHE A 43 0.38 -3.94 -9.49
CA PHE A 43 1.75 -3.43 -9.64
C PHE A 43 1.84 -1.93 -9.36
N GLN A 44 0.90 -1.11 -9.85
CA GLN A 44 0.88 0.32 -9.52
C GLN A 44 0.73 0.56 -8.01
N ALA A 45 -0.15 -0.20 -7.36
CA ALA A 45 -0.30 -0.19 -5.91
C ALA A 45 0.99 -0.61 -5.19
N LEU A 46 1.68 -1.61 -5.71
CA LEU A 46 2.96 -2.08 -5.18
C LEU A 46 4.06 -1.03 -5.30
N ASP A 47 4.16 -0.34 -6.44
CA ASP A 47 5.13 0.71 -6.67
C ASP A 47 4.94 1.85 -5.68
N TYR A 48 3.68 2.23 -5.41
CA TYR A 48 3.36 3.19 -4.36
C TYR A 48 3.80 2.69 -2.97
N LEU A 49 3.51 1.44 -2.61
CA LEU A 49 3.93 0.83 -1.34
C LEU A 49 5.46 0.74 -1.22
N ASN A 50 6.18 0.50 -2.31
CA ASN A 50 7.64 0.47 -2.33
C ASN A 50 8.25 1.85 -2.07
N GLY A 51 7.52 2.94 -2.35
CA GLY A 51 7.91 4.30 -2.00
C GLY A 51 7.77 4.65 -0.52
N LEU A 52 7.02 3.86 0.26
CA LEU A 52 6.78 4.14 1.68
C LEU A 52 7.98 3.79 2.56
N ASN A 53 8.13 4.52 3.67
CA ASN A 53 9.15 4.23 4.67
C ASN A 53 8.65 3.19 5.67
N TRP A 54 9.16 1.98 5.56
CA TRP A 54 8.78 0.84 6.38
C TRP A 54 9.61 0.75 7.67
N MET A 55 9.00 0.28 8.75
CA MET A 55 9.65 -0.02 10.02
C MET A 55 10.44 -1.33 9.94
N GLY A 56 11.43 -1.50 10.83
CA GLY A 56 12.25 -2.72 10.91
C GLY A 56 13.31 -2.82 9.80
N ALA A 57 13.88 -4.02 9.67
CA ALA A 57 14.89 -4.34 8.66
C ALA A 57 14.37 -5.41 7.69
N ARG A 58 14.83 -5.40 6.43
CA ARG A 58 14.52 -6.47 5.48
C ARG A 58 14.98 -7.81 6.05
N ALA A 59 14.14 -8.84 5.92
CA ALA A 59 14.46 -10.18 6.40
C ALA A 59 15.63 -10.77 5.61
N ASP A 60 15.63 -10.59 4.29
CA ASP A 60 16.74 -10.89 3.41
C ASP A 60 17.16 -9.62 2.63
N PRO A 61 18.45 -9.24 2.63
CA PRO A 61 18.92 -8.12 1.83
C PRO A 61 18.75 -8.32 0.31
N ASN A 62 18.68 -9.56 -0.18
CA ASN A 62 18.54 -9.90 -1.61
C ASN A 62 17.08 -10.12 -2.05
N GLN A 63 16.10 -9.99 -1.16
CA GLN A 63 14.71 -10.18 -1.54
C GLN A 63 14.26 -9.08 -2.53
N PRO A 64 13.37 -9.39 -3.49
CA PRO A 64 12.97 -8.46 -4.53
C PRO A 64 12.09 -7.30 -4.02
N LEU A 65 11.33 -7.51 -2.93
CA LEU A 65 10.33 -6.55 -2.43
C LEU A 65 10.70 -5.97 -1.05
N ALA A 66 10.07 -4.88 -0.65
CA ALA A 66 10.33 -4.24 0.64
C ALA A 66 10.03 -5.14 1.85
N TRP A 67 9.04 -6.02 1.71
CA TRP A 67 8.66 -7.08 2.64
C TRP A 67 9.03 -8.46 2.06
N PRO A 68 9.30 -9.48 2.90
CA PRO A 68 9.11 -9.52 4.35
C PRO A 68 10.20 -8.78 5.17
N ARG A 69 9.87 -8.40 6.40
CA ARG A 69 10.76 -7.63 7.30
C ARG A 69 10.75 -8.21 8.70
N MET A 70 11.84 -7.97 9.43
CA MET A 70 12.03 -8.40 10.81
C MET A 70 12.17 -7.22 11.78
N GLY A 71 11.81 -7.46 13.04
CA GLY A 71 11.88 -6.44 14.11
C GLY A 71 10.71 -5.46 14.12
N VAL A 72 9.60 -5.80 13.43
CA VAL A 72 8.36 -5.02 13.45
C VAL A 72 7.42 -5.59 14.51
N TYR A 73 6.81 -4.71 15.29
CA TYR A 73 5.84 -5.04 16.33
C TYR A 73 4.50 -4.41 15.98
N ILE A 74 3.47 -5.24 15.82
CA ILE A 74 2.11 -4.81 15.53
C ILE A 74 1.28 -5.07 16.78
N ASP A 75 0.65 -4.03 17.34
CA ASP A 75 -0.18 -4.14 18.55
C ASP A 75 0.51 -4.84 19.75
N GLY A 76 1.84 -4.76 19.82
CA GLY A 76 2.66 -5.41 20.86
C GLY A 76 3.04 -6.86 20.55
N GLU A 77 2.57 -7.44 19.45
CA GLU A 77 2.97 -8.76 18.97
C GLU A 77 4.10 -8.65 17.93
N ARG A 78 5.13 -9.49 18.09
CA ARG A 78 6.26 -9.50 17.16
C ARG A 78 5.84 -10.19 15.87
N LEU A 79 5.87 -9.46 14.76
CA LEU A 79 5.57 -10.04 13.46
C LEU A 79 6.68 -11.02 13.04
N PRO A 80 6.35 -12.24 12.60
CA PRO A 80 7.32 -13.17 12.04
C PRO A 80 7.93 -12.65 10.74
N HIS A 81 9.22 -12.91 10.55
CA HIS A 81 10.00 -12.42 9.40
C HIS A 81 9.72 -13.17 8.10
N ASP A 82 8.86 -14.18 8.12
CA ASP A 82 8.48 -15.01 6.97
C ASP A 82 7.00 -14.80 6.57
N VAL A 83 6.35 -13.80 7.17
CA VAL A 83 4.92 -13.54 6.96
C VAL A 83 4.70 -12.11 6.49
N ILE A 84 3.94 -11.98 5.41
CA ILE A 84 3.46 -10.69 4.93
C ILE A 84 2.26 -10.28 5.80
N PRO A 85 2.26 -9.08 6.40
CA PRO A 85 1.14 -8.64 7.21
C PRO A 85 -0.14 -8.57 6.36
N GLY A 86 -1.25 -9.10 6.89
CA GLY A 86 -2.55 -9.03 6.20
C GLY A 86 -3.02 -7.61 5.92
N GLN A 87 -2.61 -6.64 6.75
CA GLN A 87 -2.81 -5.20 6.52
C GLN A 87 -2.20 -4.73 5.20
N LEU A 88 -1.05 -5.31 4.81
CA LEU A 88 -0.32 -4.92 3.61
C LEU A 88 -0.98 -5.48 2.34
N ILE A 89 -1.50 -6.70 2.42
CA ILE A 89 -2.35 -7.30 1.37
C ILE A 89 -3.59 -6.44 1.16
N GLN A 90 -4.29 -6.09 2.25
CA GLN A 90 -5.47 -5.21 2.18
C GLN A 90 -5.14 -3.81 1.67
N ALA A 91 -3.99 -3.25 2.04
CA ALA A 91 -3.50 -1.97 1.57
C ALA A 91 -3.29 -1.99 0.06
N GLN A 92 -2.61 -3.02 -0.46
CA GLN A 92 -2.37 -3.17 -1.89
C GLN A 92 -3.68 -3.37 -2.66
N CYS A 93 -4.61 -4.20 -2.17
CA CYS A 93 -5.92 -4.36 -2.79
C CYS A 93 -6.71 -3.05 -2.84
N ARG A 94 -6.71 -2.27 -1.75
CA ARG A 94 -7.39 -0.97 -1.73
C ARG A 94 -6.73 0.00 -2.70
N LEU A 95 -5.40 0.11 -2.69
CA LEU A 95 -4.66 0.98 -3.62
C LEU A 95 -4.91 0.59 -5.07
N ALA A 96 -5.01 -0.69 -5.39
CA ALA A 96 -5.29 -1.16 -6.75
C ALA A 96 -6.69 -0.75 -7.23
N VAL A 97 -7.69 -0.73 -6.33
CA VAL A 97 -9.01 -0.15 -6.63
C VAL A 97 -8.88 1.35 -6.91
N GLU A 98 -8.18 2.10 -6.05
CA GLU A 98 -7.97 3.55 -6.29
C GLU A 98 -7.15 3.84 -7.56
N ALA A 99 -6.23 2.94 -7.93
CA ALA A 99 -5.44 3.02 -9.15
C ALA A 99 -6.33 2.94 -10.40
N GLN A 100 -7.38 2.11 -10.34
CA GLN A 100 -8.32 1.95 -11.45
C GLN A 100 -9.11 3.24 -11.70
N ASP A 101 -9.39 4.01 -10.65
CA ASP A 101 -10.05 5.31 -10.71
C ASP A 101 -9.11 6.43 -11.20
N GLY A 102 -7.86 6.10 -11.56
CA GLY A 102 -6.84 7.03 -12.06
C GLY A 102 -6.22 7.91 -10.97
N LEU A 103 -6.47 7.57 -9.69
CA LEU A 103 -6.03 8.37 -8.56
C LEU A 103 -4.50 8.35 -8.42
N LEU A 104 -3.85 7.24 -8.79
CA LEU A 104 -2.40 7.05 -8.70
C LEU A 104 -1.59 7.80 -9.77
N ASP A 105 -2.20 8.08 -10.93
CA ASP A 105 -1.50 8.71 -12.06
C ASP A 105 -1.60 10.25 -12.04
N GLY A 106 -2.17 10.84 -10.98
CA GLY A 106 -2.40 12.29 -10.87
C GLY A 106 -3.40 12.84 -11.88
N SER A 107 -3.97 11.97 -12.72
CA SER A 107 -4.96 12.30 -13.74
C SER A 107 -6.34 12.32 -13.09
N PHE A 108 -6.57 13.32 -12.23
CA PHE A 108 -7.93 13.70 -11.87
C PHE A 108 -8.59 14.23 -13.14
N THR A 109 -9.33 13.37 -13.84
CA THR A 109 -10.31 13.86 -14.80
C THR A 109 -11.26 14.75 -14.02
N LYS A 110 -11.26 16.01 -14.42
CA LYS A 110 -11.94 17.15 -13.79
C LYS A 110 -13.46 16.98 -13.90
N GLY A 111 -14.02 16.04 -13.14
CA GLY A 111 -15.44 15.81 -12.97
C GLY A 111 -15.74 15.97 -11.49
N ILE A 112 -16.28 17.12 -11.12
CA ILE A 112 -16.85 17.34 -9.79
C ILE A 112 -17.91 16.24 -9.58
N THR A 113 -17.62 15.29 -8.71
CA THR A 113 -18.65 14.56 -7.97
C THR A 113 -18.21 14.54 -6.53
N THR A 114 -18.55 15.66 -5.88
CA THR A 114 -18.67 15.75 -4.44
C THR A 114 -19.85 14.90 -4.03
N GLU A 115 -19.65 13.60 -3.77
CA GLU A 115 -20.66 12.79 -3.09
C GLU A 115 -20.04 11.54 -2.42
N THR A 116 -19.83 11.67 -1.10
CA THR A 116 -20.02 10.66 -0.05
C THR A 116 -19.28 9.31 -0.22
N ALA A 117 -18.18 9.02 0.50
CA ALA A 117 -18.16 8.86 1.96
C ALA A 117 -16.73 9.01 2.54
N GLY A 118 -16.56 9.93 3.50
CA GLY A 118 -15.47 9.86 4.47
C GLY A 118 -14.15 10.53 4.10
N LYS A 119 -14.20 11.86 3.86
CA LYS A 119 -13.11 12.83 4.12
C LYS A 119 -11.67 12.32 3.96
N VAL A 120 -11.12 12.53 2.77
CA VAL A 120 -9.73 12.97 2.65
C VAL A 120 -9.76 14.33 1.98
N SER A 121 -9.83 15.38 2.79
CA SER A 121 -9.52 16.72 2.31
C SER A 121 -8.08 16.68 1.83
N VAL A 122 -7.89 16.71 0.52
CA VAL A 122 -6.60 17.07 -0.08
C VAL A 122 -6.41 18.55 0.23
N GLN A 123 -5.88 18.82 1.42
CA GLN A 123 -5.36 20.13 1.73
C GLN A 123 -4.02 20.19 1.00
N PHE A 124 -4.05 20.76 -0.20
CA PHE A 124 -2.86 21.22 -0.91
C PHE A 124 -2.16 22.20 0.03
N ALA A 125 -1.22 21.69 0.83
CA ALA A 125 -0.27 22.53 1.52
C ALA A 125 0.70 23.05 0.45
N ASP A 126 0.95 24.35 0.54
CA ASP A 126 1.56 25.25 -0.44
C ASP A 126 3.05 24.98 -0.76
N ASP A 127 3.49 23.72 -0.83
CA ASP A 127 4.85 23.36 -1.25
C ASP A 127 4.81 22.12 -2.16
N ALA A 128 5.13 22.35 -3.44
CA ALA A 128 4.80 21.49 -4.56
C ALA A 128 5.62 20.20 -4.63
N SER A 129 5.17 19.18 -3.89
CA SER A 129 5.45 17.77 -4.19
C SER A 129 4.11 17.07 -4.36
N GLY A 130 3.76 16.67 -5.60
CA GLY A 130 2.49 16.02 -5.94
C GLY A 130 2.38 14.58 -5.41
N GLU A 131 2.79 14.33 -4.17
CA GLU A 131 2.70 13.04 -3.51
C GLU A 131 1.25 12.78 -3.09
N LEU A 132 0.66 11.73 -3.65
CA LEU A 132 -0.66 11.28 -3.27
C LEU A 132 -0.62 10.78 -1.84
N TYR A 133 -1.45 11.35 -0.96
CA TYR A 133 -1.50 10.99 0.45
C TYR A 133 -2.83 10.31 0.79
N PHE A 134 -2.75 9.09 1.33
CA PHE A 134 -3.91 8.29 1.72
C PHE A 134 -3.98 8.15 3.26
N PRO A 135 -4.82 8.91 3.97
CA PRO A 135 -4.93 8.81 5.44
C PRO A 135 -5.50 7.47 5.90
N TRP A 136 -6.33 6.82 5.08
CA TRP A 136 -6.81 5.46 5.37
C TRP A 136 -5.67 4.45 5.30
N LEU A 137 -4.66 4.68 4.45
CA LEU A 137 -3.50 3.81 4.27
C LEU A 137 -2.56 3.95 5.47
N ASP A 138 -2.31 5.17 5.94
CA ASP A 138 -1.56 5.42 7.18
C ASP A 138 -2.24 4.75 8.38
N GLY A 139 -3.57 4.86 8.48
CA GLY A 139 -4.35 4.16 9.51
C GLY A 139 -4.23 2.64 9.44
N LEU A 140 -4.24 2.08 8.23
CA LEU A 140 -4.16 0.64 7.98
C LEU A 140 -2.76 0.08 8.22
N LEU A 141 -1.72 0.84 7.84
CA LEU A 141 -0.31 0.49 8.01
C LEU A 141 0.29 1.04 9.32
N ARG A 142 -0.55 1.46 10.25
CA ARG A 142 -0.13 1.96 11.56
C ARG A 142 0.66 0.86 12.29
N GLY A 143 1.90 1.17 12.67
CA GLY A 143 2.84 0.22 13.27
C GLY A 143 3.73 -0.53 12.28
N LEU A 144 3.40 -0.48 10.98
CA LEU A 144 4.25 -1.00 9.90
C LEU A 144 5.13 0.09 9.28
N LEU A 145 4.63 1.32 9.25
CA LEU A 145 5.40 2.48 8.78
C LEU A 145 6.38 2.94 9.85
N SER A 146 7.59 3.28 9.40
CA SER A 146 8.55 3.95 10.27
C SER A 146 8.05 5.36 10.51
N VAL A 147 7.56 5.64 11.71
CA VAL A 147 7.34 7.03 12.09
C VAL A 147 8.73 7.65 12.14
N ALA A 148 9.04 8.51 11.15
CA ALA A 148 10.18 9.39 11.26
C ALA A 148 9.83 10.37 12.39
N ILE A 149 9.99 9.93 13.63
CA ILE A 149 10.35 10.85 14.70
C ILE A 149 11.71 11.38 14.25
N ASN A 150 11.67 12.49 13.51
CA ASN A 150 12.74 13.46 13.53
C ASN A 150 12.88 13.82 15.01
N THR A 151 13.67 13.02 15.72
CA THR A 151 14.23 13.35 17.00
C THR A 151 15.12 14.53 16.66
N PHE A 152 14.54 15.73 16.72
CA PHE A 152 15.28 16.96 16.89
C PHE A 152 16.06 16.76 18.17
N ALA A 153 17.25 16.20 18.03
CA ALA A 153 18.26 16.21 19.06
C ALA A 153 18.63 17.68 19.25
N GLU A 154 17.88 18.38 20.10
CA GLU A 154 18.36 19.51 20.86
C GLU A 154 19.58 19.01 21.63
N ARG A 155 20.77 19.13 21.02
CA ARG A 155 22.02 19.13 21.77
C ARG A 155 22.19 20.55 22.30
N ALA A 156 22.04 20.65 23.61
CA ALA A 156 22.35 21.78 24.47
C ALA A 156 23.78 22.30 24.30
#